data_AF-A0A7K5SXD5-F1
#
_entry.id   AF-A0A7K5SXD5-F1
#
_cell.length_a   1.000
_cell.length_b   1.000
_cell.length_c   1.000
_cell.angle_alpha   90.00
_cell.angle_beta   90.00
_cell.angle_gamma   90.00
#
_symmetry.space_group_name_H-M   'P 1'
#
loop_
_entity.id
_entity.type
_entity.pdbx_description
1 polymer ?
#
loop_
_entity_poly.entity_id
_entity_poly.type
_entity_poly.pdbx_seq_one_letter_code
_entity_poly.pdbx_strand_id
1 'polypeptide(L)'
;QISHLEYIYKQKTDTMNDLQQNQEDAFEKMSEQLNTQEHYWQKEKQDLEQHYSNLLAEVLARAQKCEQTEQNNRQKLYGLEQICEKLTHENNSMKNTLSNANKECSSMLAACALLSGSLCPLYSRFRLCTMSCQRDILQEQVNHHQLLNQKIINLLYALPTIVENNQDEGRLRQRRSKHLVYVFRRAVIAILGANRLRALAKNSCTFFIWRDGFRGSTGIQVCVGESRGRHVSHFEEEGVDCIEALDWLTSSNLCTAIISSISELEDVISKKDTHTWLSGHSLISAARNCFAKLMDNLCILMETVQGNTGRCRAYLERDSLVQRLARGLHRVNAQALEAGLYDSLPSIRNIVILQQEIFEFSRRLHAAEVESCSLHLQLAEWRWAFNEMQKGAEKAYKLQQQLNELQHVSTTCFSFQKINQDNTQEELDNALQCEQEARLLLQEHQRQLQELNNRLESHSFTDTDRNQVFNVPLMSASNAMEQLRRRDQVLDHQKRLLKDMEQNPQQLWETLQEAEHAVQQGEEDKELIINHMKAVDAALNVVR
;
A
#
# COMPACT_ATOMS: atom_id res chain seq x y z
N GLN A 1 11.69 -155.79 123.65
CA GLN A 1 11.19 -154.40 123.78
C GLN A 1 12.09 -153.40 123.08
N ILE A 2 13.43 -153.44 123.24
CA ILE A 2 14.37 -152.52 122.57
C ILE A 2 14.20 -152.51 121.03
N SER A 3 14.22 -153.69 120.38
CA SER A 3 14.18 -153.82 118.91
C SER A 3 12.93 -153.24 118.21
N HIS A 4 11.79 -153.13 118.90
CA HIS A 4 10.60 -152.49 118.33
C HIS A 4 10.69 -150.95 118.39
N LEU A 5 11.42 -150.41 119.38
CA LEU A 5 11.73 -148.98 119.44
C LEU A 5 12.80 -148.62 118.41
N GLU A 6 13.81 -149.47 118.18
CA GLU A 6 14.79 -149.28 117.10
C GLU A 6 14.13 -149.26 115.73
N TYR A 7 13.18 -150.15 115.44
CA TYR A 7 12.43 -150.15 114.19
C TYR A 7 11.59 -148.88 114.01
N ILE A 8 10.82 -148.45 115.03
CA ILE A 8 10.02 -147.22 114.97
C ILE A 8 10.92 -145.98 114.87
N TYR A 9 12.02 -145.93 115.62
CA TYR A 9 12.95 -144.80 115.58
C TYR A 9 13.60 -144.70 114.20
N LYS A 10 14.04 -145.83 113.63
CA LYS A 10 14.60 -145.88 112.29
C LYS A 10 13.57 -145.49 111.22
N GLN A 11 12.36 -146.07 111.24
CA GLN A 11 11.29 -145.67 110.32
C GLN A 11 10.94 -144.19 110.45
N LYS A 12 11.02 -143.61 111.66
CA LYS A 12 10.80 -142.18 111.90
C LYS A 12 11.97 -141.32 111.40
N THR A 13 13.22 -141.74 111.55
CA THR A 13 14.36 -141.01 110.96
C THR A 13 14.34 -141.13 109.45
N ASP A 14 14.03 -142.30 108.90
CA ASP A 14 13.99 -142.54 107.46
C ASP A 14 12.86 -141.68 106.83
N THR A 15 11.65 -141.66 107.40
CA THR A 15 10.57 -140.77 106.92
C THR A 15 10.80 -139.29 107.21
N MET A 16 11.55 -138.91 108.25
CA MET A 16 11.94 -137.51 108.46
C MET A 16 13.02 -137.06 107.47
N ASN A 17 13.99 -137.92 107.17
CA ASN A 17 15.01 -137.69 106.15
C ASN A 17 14.35 -137.60 104.77
N ASP A 18 13.44 -138.52 104.42
CA ASP A 18 12.68 -138.44 103.16
C ASP A 18 11.88 -137.13 103.07
N LEU A 19 11.22 -136.70 104.16
CA LEU A 19 10.40 -135.49 104.14
C LEU A 19 11.25 -134.21 104.13
N GLN A 20 12.41 -134.20 104.78
CA GLN A 20 13.40 -133.13 104.70
C GLN A 20 14.03 -133.07 103.29
N GLN A 21 14.46 -134.22 102.75
CA GLN A 21 14.96 -134.36 101.39
C GLN A 21 13.93 -133.83 100.38
N ASN A 22 12.66 -134.22 100.49
CA ASN A 22 11.58 -133.70 99.63
C ASN A 22 11.31 -132.20 99.83
N GLN A 23 11.54 -131.63 101.02
CA GLN A 23 11.48 -130.17 101.22
C GLN A 23 12.68 -129.46 100.59
N GLU A 24 13.89 -129.97 100.77
CA GLU A 24 15.11 -129.45 100.16
C GLU A 24 15.04 -129.52 98.63
N ASP A 25 14.64 -130.66 98.07
CA ASP A 25 14.32 -130.87 96.64
C ASP A 25 13.26 -129.88 96.12
N ALA A 26 12.29 -129.47 96.96
CA ALA A 26 11.23 -128.53 96.56
C ALA A 26 11.69 -127.07 96.68
N PHE A 27 12.49 -126.73 97.70
CA PHE A 27 13.12 -125.41 97.81
C PHE A 27 14.18 -125.19 96.74
N GLU A 28 14.94 -126.21 96.36
CA GLU A 28 15.92 -126.14 95.27
C GLU A 28 15.20 -125.95 93.93
N LYS A 29 14.15 -126.72 93.63
CA LYS A 29 13.32 -126.52 92.42
C LYS A 29 12.61 -125.16 92.40
N MET A 30 12.13 -124.65 93.54
CA MET A 30 11.60 -123.28 93.62
C MET A 30 12.69 -122.22 93.44
N SER A 31 13.90 -122.46 93.95
CA SER A 31 15.05 -121.57 93.76
C SER A 31 15.47 -121.53 92.30
N GLU A 32 15.57 -122.68 91.61
CA GLU A 32 15.82 -122.75 90.16
C GLU A 32 14.75 -122.02 89.34
N GLN A 33 13.47 -122.20 89.70
CA GLN A 33 12.35 -121.48 89.07
C GLN A 33 12.43 -119.97 89.32
N LEU A 34 12.74 -119.53 90.55
CA LEU A 34 12.89 -118.12 90.88
C LEU A 34 14.08 -117.50 90.14
N ASN A 35 15.24 -118.17 90.11
CA ASN A 35 16.45 -117.72 89.43
C ASN A 35 16.26 -117.66 87.90
N THR A 36 15.55 -118.62 87.30
CA THR A 36 15.23 -118.58 85.86
C THR A 36 14.19 -117.52 85.52
N GLN A 37 13.23 -117.25 86.40
CA GLN A 37 12.27 -116.15 86.28
C GLN A 37 12.94 -114.78 86.47
N GLU A 38 13.85 -114.63 87.44
CA GLU A 38 14.65 -113.42 87.63
C GLU A 38 15.57 -113.17 86.43
N HIS A 39 16.26 -114.19 85.92
CA HIS A 39 17.06 -114.07 84.71
C HIS A 39 16.20 -113.71 83.48
N TYR A 40 14.96 -114.22 83.39
CA TYR A 40 14.03 -113.83 82.32
C TYR A 40 13.67 -112.34 82.41
N TRP A 41 13.25 -111.86 83.60
CA TRP A 41 12.93 -110.45 83.82
C TRP A 41 14.14 -109.51 83.68
N GLN A 42 15.32 -109.94 84.14
CA GLN A 42 16.57 -109.18 83.99
C GLN A 42 16.90 -108.97 82.51
N LYS A 43 16.67 -110.00 81.68
CA LYS A 43 16.85 -109.93 80.23
C LYS A 43 15.76 -109.08 79.57
N GLU A 44 14.48 -109.32 79.87
CA GLU A 44 13.35 -108.52 79.34
C GLU A 44 13.54 -107.03 79.64
N LYS A 45 13.99 -106.70 80.86
CA LYS A 45 14.36 -105.35 81.27
C LYS A 45 15.50 -104.78 80.42
N GLN A 46 16.59 -105.54 80.22
CA GLN A 46 17.71 -105.09 79.38
C GLN A 46 17.29 -104.87 77.92
N ASP A 47 16.48 -105.77 77.35
CA ASP A 47 15.93 -105.64 76.01
C ASP A 47 15.01 -104.38 75.90
N LEU A 48 14.21 -104.08 76.94
CA LEU A 48 13.42 -102.85 77.04
C LEU A 48 14.28 -101.58 77.17
N GLU A 49 15.26 -101.57 78.08
CA GLU A 49 16.15 -100.44 78.32
C GLU A 49 16.98 -100.12 77.06
N GLN A 50 17.45 -101.15 76.33
CA GLN A 50 18.12 -100.99 75.04
C GLN A 50 17.15 -100.46 73.97
N HIS A 51 15.92 -100.98 73.90
CA HIS A 51 14.90 -100.50 72.95
C HIS A 51 14.55 -99.02 73.18
N TYR A 52 14.29 -98.61 74.43
CA TYR A 52 14.01 -97.21 74.77
C TYR A 52 15.23 -96.31 74.56
N SER A 53 16.45 -96.78 74.84
CA SER A 53 17.69 -96.02 74.57
C SER A 53 17.89 -95.79 73.06
N ASN A 54 17.67 -96.82 72.24
CA ASN A 54 17.72 -96.71 70.78
C ASN A 54 16.65 -95.75 70.25
N LEU A 55 15.42 -95.84 70.76
CA LEU A 55 14.31 -94.95 70.38
C LEU A 55 14.58 -93.49 70.76
N LEU A 56 15.10 -93.23 71.97
CA LEU A 56 15.50 -91.89 72.41
C LEU A 56 16.63 -91.33 71.55
N ALA A 57 17.65 -92.13 71.25
CA ALA A 57 18.75 -91.73 70.36
C ALA A 57 18.23 -91.39 68.95
N GLU A 58 17.29 -92.17 68.40
CA GLU A 58 16.69 -91.87 67.10
C GLU A 58 15.82 -90.59 67.14
N VAL A 59 15.01 -90.41 68.18
CA VAL A 59 14.19 -89.20 68.36
C VAL A 59 15.07 -87.95 68.47
N LEU A 60 16.17 -88.01 69.23
CA LEU A 60 17.14 -86.91 69.35
C LEU A 60 17.85 -86.63 68.03
N ALA A 61 18.29 -87.65 67.29
CA ALA A 61 18.92 -87.49 65.97
C ALA A 61 17.94 -86.90 64.94
N ARG A 62 16.66 -87.31 64.96
CA ARG A 62 15.59 -86.74 64.14
C ARG A 62 15.30 -85.28 64.52
N ALA A 63 15.27 -84.95 65.81
CA ALA A 63 15.06 -83.60 66.31
C ALA A 63 16.21 -82.65 65.90
N GLN A 64 17.46 -83.03 66.17
CA GLN A 64 18.64 -82.25 65.80
C GLN A 64 18.74 -82.01 64.28
N LYS A 65 18.40 -83.03 63.47
CA LYS A 65 18.30 -82.88 62.01
C LYS A 65 17.18 -81.90 61.62
N CYS A 66 16.05 -81.93 62.30
CA CYS A 66 14.94 -81.00 62.09
C CYS A 66 15.38 -79.55 62.39
N GLU A 67 15.98 -79.29 63.56
CA GLU A 67 16.52 -77.99 63.95
C GLU A 67 17.56 -77.47 62.94
N GLN A 68 18.48 -78.33 62.48
CA GLN A 68 19.47 -77.95 61.48
C GLN A 68 18.83 -77.60 60.12
N THR A 69 17.78 -78.33 59.71
CA THR A 69 17.02 -77.95 58.50
C THR A 69 16.20 -76.68 58.70
N GLU A 70 15.64 -76.44 59.88
CA GLU A 70 14.90 -75.22 60.18
C GLU A 70 15.83 -74.00 60.15
N GLN A 71 17.00 -74.07 60.81
CA GLN A 71 17.97 -72.97 60.83
C GLN A 71 18.53 -72.65 59.44
N ASN A 72 18.78 -73.68 58.61
CA ASN A 72 19.15 -73.52 57.20
C ASN A 72 18.02 -72.85 56.40
N ASN A 73 16.77 -73.24 56.64
CA ASN A 73 15.61 -72.63 55.98
C ASN A 73 15.37 -71.19 56.45
N ARG A 74 15.54 -70.86 57.74
CA ARG A 74 15.51 -69.48 58.25
C ARG A 74 16.57 -68.61 57.59
N GLN A 75 17.81 -69.09 57.46
CA GLN A 75 18.90 -68.38 56.76
C GLN A 75 18.56 -68.11 55.29
N LYS A 76 17.99 -69.09 54.58
CA LYS A 76 17.48 -68.90 53.21
C LYS A 76 16.32 -67.90 53.15
N LEU A 77 15.42 -67.91 54.13
CA LEU A 77 14.28 -67.01 54.19
C LEU A 77 14.76 -65.56 54.35
N TYR A 78 15.66 -65.27 55.29
CA TYR A 78 16.29 -63.95 55.40
C TYR A 78 17.02 -63.51 54.11
N GLY A 79 17.70 -64.45 53.43
CA GLY A 79 18.33 -64.16 52.13
C GLY A 79 17.33 -63.81 51.03
N LEU A 80 16.18 -64.48 50.99
CA LEU A 80 15.09 -64.16 50.07
C LEU A 80 14.38 -62.85 50.44
N GLU A 81 14.22 -62.57 51.73
CA GLU A 81 13.63 -61.33 52.25
C GLU A 81 14.46 -60.11 51.83
N GLN A 82 15.78 -60.14 52.02
CA GLN A 82 16.69 -59.09 51.52
C GLN A 82 16.65 -58.93 49.99
N ILE A 83 16.45 -60.02 49.23
CA ILE A 83 16.26 -59.96 47.78
C ILE A 83 14.92 -59.29 47.44
N CYS A 84 13.85 -59.58 48.18
CA CYS A 84 12.54 -58.93 48.01
C CYS A 84 12.57 -57.44 48.38
N GLU A 85 13.25 -57.05 49.46
CA GLU A 85 13.47 -55.64 49.82
C GLU A 85 14.25 -54.91 48.73
N LYS A 86 15.33 -55.51 48.22
CA LYS A 86 16.11 -54.95 47.11
C LYS A 86 15.28 -54.80 45.84
N LEU A 87 14.55 -55.85 45.43
CA LEU A 87 13.72 -55.83 44.23
C LEU A 87 12.54 -54.84 44.34
N THR A 88 11.95 -54.66 45.52
CA THR A 88 10.90 -53.64 45.72
C THR A 88 11.48 -52.23 45.69
N HIS A 89 12.70 -52.01 46.20
CA HIS A 89 13.40 -50.73 46.04
C HIS A 89 13.73 -50.43 44.56
N GLU A 90 14.30 -51.39 43.83
CA GLU A 90 14.62 -51.26 42.41
C GLU A 90 13.35 -51.02 41.55
N ASN A 91 12.26 -51.73 41.83
CA ASN A 91 10.98 -51.55 41.13
C ASN A 91 10.36 -50.18 41.42
N ASN A 92 10.39 -49.70 42.68
CA ASN A 92 9.98 -48.33 43.02
C ASN A 92 10.85 -47.27 42.33
N SER A 93 12.16 -47.50 42.22
CA SER A 93 13.07 -46.62 41.47
C SER A 93 12.72 -46.57 39.98
N MET A 94 12.56 -47.73 39.33
CA MET A 94 12.15 -47.84 37.92
C MET A 94 10.77 -47.21 37.64
N LYS A 95 9.82 -47.37 38.58
CA LYS A 95 8.50 -46.73 38.49
C LYS A 95 8.60 -45.21 38.55
N ASN A 96 9.48 -44.67 39.39
CA ASN A 96 9.69 -43.22 39.49
C ASN A 96 10.40 -42.66 38.24
N THR A 97 11.43 -43.33 37.71
CA THR A 97 12.10 -42.88 36.48
C THR A 97 11.17 -42.95 35.27
N LEU A 98 10.39 -44.03 35.13
CA LEU A 98 9.36 -44.16 34.09
C LEU A 98 8.27 -43.07 34.22
N SER A 99 7.84 -42.76 35.44
CA SER A 99 6.84 -41.70 35.67
C SER A 99 7.38 -40.30 35.36
N ASN A 100 8.68 -40.06 35.48
CA ASN A 100 9.31 -38.80 35.08
C ASN A 100 9.47 -38.72 33.56
N ALA A 101 10.03 -39.76 32.93
CA ALA A 101 10.17 -39.83 31.48
C ALA A 101 8.82 -39.68 30.75
N ASN A 102 7.72 -40.20 31.32
CA ASN A 102 6.38 -40.01 30.76
C ASN A 102 5.89 -38.54 30.80
N LYS A 103 6.28 -37.75 31.82
CA LYS A 103 6.01 -36.29 31.88
C LYS A 103 6.89 -35.53 30.90
N GLU A 104 8.16 -35.91 30.77
CA GLU A 104 9.08 -35.32 29.78
C GLU A 104 8.54 -35.54 28.36
N CYS A 105 8.10 -36.76 28.02
CA CYS A 105 7.44 -37.03 26.74
C CYS A 105 6.10 -36.28 26.56
N SER A 106 5.29 -36.17 27.62
CA SER A 106 4.00 -35.47 27.59
C SER A 106 4.15 -33.96 27.38
N SER A 107 5.02 -33.30 28.15
CA SER A 107 5.35 -31.88 27.98
C SER A 107 6.01 -31.58 26.63
N MET A 108 6.91 -32.42 26.13
CA MET A 108 7.45 -32.30 24.77
C MET A 108 6.37 -32.45 23.69
N LEU A 109 5.44 -33.40 23.84
CA LEU A 109 4.34 -33.58 22.88
C LEU A 109 3.37 -32.38 22.91
N ALA A 110 3.11 -31.82 24.09
CA ALA A 110 2.35 -30.57 24.24
C ALA A 110 3.09 -29.36 23.62
N ALA A 111 4.42 -29.27 23.76
CA ALA A 111 5.23 -28.26 23.05
C ALA A 111 5.06 -28.39 21.54
N CYS A 112 5.24 -29.58 21.00
CA CYS A 112 5.07 -29.86 19.58
C CYS A 112 3.64 -29.55 19.09
N ALA A 113 2.61 -29.83 19.89
CA ALA A 113 1.22 -29.49 19.59
C ALA A 113 0.97 -27.97 19.57
N LEU A 114 1.48 -27.22 20.56
CA LEU A 114 1.35 -25.77 20.61
C LEU A 114 2.14 -25.08 19.48
N LEU A 115 3.37 -25.53 19.23
CA LEU A 115 4.24 -25.00 18.17
C LEU A 115 3.66 -25.30 16.79
N SER A 116 3.27 -26.55 16.49
CA SER A 116 2.63 -26.89 15.20
C SER A 116 1.29 -26.18 15.00
N GLY A 117 0.47 -26.07 16.05
CA GLY A 117 -0.76 -25.27 16.05
C GLY A 117 -0.51 -23.78 15.78
N SER A 118 0.66 -23.26 16.15
CA SER A 118 1.09 -21.89 15.84
C SER A 118 1.70 -21.75 14.43
N LEU A 119 2.38 -22.77 13.89
CA LEU A 119 3.06 -22.70 12.59
C LEU A 119 2.09 -22.42 11.43
N CYS A 120 0.90 -23.04 11.41
CA CYS A 120 -0.10 -22.80 10.37
C CYS A 120 -0.59 -21.33 10.30
N PRO A 121 -1.07 -20.70 11.39
CA PRO A 121 -1.43 -19.30 11.39
C PRO A 121 -0.22 -18.37 11.29
N LEU A 122 0.96 -18.71 11.83
CA LEU A 122 2.17 -17.90 11.67
C LEU A 122 2.66 -17.86 10.22
N TYR A 123 2.74 -19.00 9.53
CA TYR A 123 3.09 -19.05 8.10
C TYR A 123 2.09 -18.25 7.25
N SER A 124 0.79 -18.46 7.50
CA SER A 124 -0.29 -17.73 6.82
C SER A 124 -0.19 -16.22 7.07
N ARG A 125 0.00 -15.79 8.32
CA ARG A 125 0.08 -14.38 8.73
C ARG A 125 1.38 -13.72 8.30
N PHE A 126 2.51 -14.42 8.32
CA PHE A 126 3.79 -13.93 7.82
C PHE A 126 3.73 -13.70 6.30
N ARG A 127 3.17 -14.67 5.56
CA ARG A 127 2.94 -14.55 4.11
C ARG A 127 1.96 -13.43 3.78
N LEU A 128 0.85 -13.28 4.51
CA LEU A 128 -0.08 -12.16 4.32
C LEU A 128 0.54 -10.82 4.71
N CYS A 129 1.28 -10.72 5.82
CA CYS A 129 1.82 -9.46 6.33
C CYS A 129 2.97 -8.94 5.46
N THR A 130 3.90 -9.80 5.04
CA THR A 130 4.98 -9.42 4.10
C THR A 130 4.43 -8.95 2.76
N MET A 131 3.42 -9.64 2.22
CA MET A 131 2.73 -9.23 0.98
C MET A 131 1.87 -7.98 1.17
N SER A 132 1.23 -7.78 2.34
CA SER A 132 0.48 -6.56 2.67
C SER A 132 1.42 -5.37 2.73
N CYS A 133 2.48 -5.40 3.54
CA CYS A 133 3.43 -4.28 3.64
C CYS A 133 4.04 -3.92 2.27
N GLN A 134 4.30 -4.90 1.40
CA GLN A 134 4.72 -4.63 0.02
C GLN A 134 3.61 -4.01 -0.84
N ARG A 135 2.37 -4.53 -0.78
CA ARG A 135 1.19 -3.93 -1.42
C ARG A 135 0.98 -2.50 -0.96
N ASP A 136 1.08 -2.24 0.34
CA ASP A 136 0.71 -0.97 0.98
C ASP A 136 1.72 0.13 0.61
N ILE A 137 3.02 -0.18 0.61
CA ILE A 137 4.07 0.72 0.07
C ILE A 137 3.87 0.96 -1.43
N LEU A 138 3.56 -0.07 -2.23
CA LEU A 138 3.30 0.10 -3.65
C LEU A 138 2.03 0.92 -3.92
N GLN A 139 0.98 0.75 -3.11
CA GLN A 139 -0.27 1.51 -3.18
C GLN A 139 -0.03 2.98 -2.82
N GLU A 140 0.78 3.28 -1.80
CA GLU A 140 1.19 4.64 -1.47
C GLU A 140 1.89 5.30 -2.68
N GLN A 141 2.85 4.61 -3.32
CA GLN A 141 3.54 5.14 -4.50
C GLN A 141 2.61 5.32 -5.71
N VAL A 142 1.63 4.43 -5.92
CA VAL A 142 0.61 4.56 -6.96
C VAL A 142 -0.31 5.75 -6.68
N ASN A 143 -0.82 5.88 -5.46
CA ASN A 143 -1.66 7.00 -5.03
C ASN A 143 -0.92 8.34 -5.19
N HIS A 144 0.36 8.39 -4.80
CA HIS A 144 1.22 9.56 -4.96
C HIS A 144 1.44 9.92 -6.44
N HIS A 145 1.62 8.93 -7.32
CA HIS A 145 1.72 9.16 -8.76
C HIS A 145 0.40 9.61 -9.39
N GLN A 146 -0.75 9.06 -8.96
CA GLN A 146 -2.08 9.50 -9.40
C GLN A 146 -2.35 10.96 -9.00
N LEU A 147 -2.07 11.33 -7.75
CA LEU A 147 -2.20 12.72 -7.26
C LEU A 147 -1.28 13.68 -8.02
N LEU A 148 -0.05 13.27 -8.36
CA LEU A 148 0.86 14.04 -9.21
C LEU A 148 0.28 14.24 -10.62
N ASN A 149 -0.23 13.17 -11.25
CA ASN A 149 -0.81 13.25 -12.58
C ASN A 149 -2.06 14.13 -12.60
N GLN A 150 -2.94 14.05 -11.60
CA GLN A 150 -4.09 14.93 -11.44
C GLN A 150 -3.67 16.40 -11.32
N LYS A 151 -2.63 16.71 -10.53
CA LYS A 151 -2.10 18.09 -10.44
C LYS A 151 -1.51 18.59 -11.76
N ILE A 152 -0.84 17.73 -12.53
CA ILE A 152 -0.33 18.06 -13.87
C ILE A 152 -1.47 18.28 -14.87
N ILE A 153 -2.51 17.45 -14.83
CA ILE A 153 -3.70 17.58 -15.69
C ILE A 153 -4.47 18.87 -15.38
N ASN A 154 -4.69 19.19 -14.11
CA ASN A 154 -5.34 20.44 -13.70
C ASN A 154 -4.50 21.68 -14.09
N LEU A 155 -3.17 21.58 -14.02
CA LEU A 155 -2.25 22.61 -14.53
C LEU A 155 -2.34 22.79 -16.06
N LEU A 156 -2.48 21.71 -16.80
CA LEU A 156 -2.64 21.75 -18.26
C LEU A 156 -3.99 22.36 -18.67
N TYR A 157 -5.08 22.06 -17.95
CA TYR A 157 -6.38 22.70 -18.19
C TYR A 157 -6.45 24.18 -17.75
N ALA A 158 -5.58 24.60 -16.82
CA ALA A 158 -5.44 26.01 -16.42
C ALA A 158 -4.63 26.85 -17.43
N LEU A 159 -4.01 26.23 -18.44
CA LEU A 159 -3.24 26.90 -19.48
C LEU A 159 -3.98 26.80 -20.83
N PRO A 160 -4.24 27.92 -21.53
CA PRO A 160 -4.79 27.88 -22.89
C PRO A 160 -3.89 27.06 -23.82
N THR A 161 -4.43 26.01 -24.44
CA THR A 161 -3.65 25.02 -25.21
C THR A 161 -3.27 25.52 -26.60
N ILE A 162 -2.37 26.51 -26.67
CA ILE A 162 -1.67 26.89 -27.89
C ILE A 162 -0.53 25.89 -28.13
N VAL A 163 -0.87 24.72 -28.68
CA VAL A 163 0.10 23.66 -29.03
C VAL A 163 0.33 23.67 -30.54
N GLU A 164 1.27 24.50 -30.99
CA GLU A 164 1.77 24.42 -32.36
C GLU A 164 2.62 23.14 -32.54
N ASN A 165 2.23 22.29 -33.50
CA ASN A 165 2.74 20.92 -33.66
C ASN A 165 4.15 20.82 -34.31
N ASN A 166 5.04 21.77 -34.07
CA ASN A 166 6.28 21.97 -34.84
C ASN A 166 7.59 21.68 -34.07
N GLN A 167 7.71 20.56 -33.33
CA GLN A 167 9.01 20.20 -32.70
C GLN A 167 9.22 18.74 -32.18
N ASP A 168 8.71 17.69 -32.83
CA ASP A 168 8.65 16.34 -32.20
C ASP A 168 9.90 15.43 -32.38
N GLU A 169 10.70 15.56 -33.45
CA GLU A 169 11.82 14.62 -33.72
C GLU A 169 12.88 14.56 -32.60
N GLY A 170 13.32 15.73 -32.10
CA GLY A 170 14.27 15.80 -30.99
C GLY A 170 13.69 15.23 -29.69
N ARG A 171 12.38 15.39 -29.47
CA ARG A 171 11.67 14.90 -28.29
C ARG A 171 11.55 13.37 -28.31
N LEU A 172 11.41 12.75 -29.49
CA LEU A 172 11.34 11.29 -29.64
C LEU A 172 12.65 10.58 -29.22
N ARG A 173 13.83 11.11 -29.58
CA ARG A 173 15.11 10.55 -29.07
C ARG A 173 15.21 10.65 -27.55
N GLN A 174 14.78 11.77 -26.96
CA GLN A 174 14.82 11.97 -25.50
C GLN A 174 13.77 11.11 -24.76
N ARG A 175 12.62 10.81 -25.37
CA ARG A 175 11.63 9.83 -24.86
C ARG A 175 12.23 8.41 -24.84
N ARG A 176 12.93 7.98 -25.90
CA ARG A 176 13.56 6.64 -25.96
C ARG A 176 14.65 6.45 -24.90
N SER A 177 15.52 7.43 -24.67
CA SER A 177 16.54 7.33 -23.61
C SER A 177 15.93 7.33 -22.21
N LYS A 178 14.91 8.15 -21.94
CA LYS A 178 14.15 8.12 -20.67
C LYS A 178 13.48 6.75 -20.44
N HIS A 179 12.92 6.13 -21.47
CA HIS A 179 12.35 4.78 -21.38
C HIS A 179 13.41 3.73 -21.01
N LEU A 180 14.59 3.77 -21.64
CA LEU A 180 15.71 2.85 -21.31
C LEU A 180 16.20 3.05 -19.86
N VAL A 181 16.26 4.29 -19.36
CA VAL A 181 16.56 4.57 -17.95
C VAL A 181 15.49 4.00 -17.01
N TYR A 182 14.21 4.05 -17.37
CA TYR A 182 13.13 3.42 -16.60
C TYR A 182 13.23 1.89 -16.61
N VAL A 183 13.53 1.25 -17.74
CA VAL A 183 13.76 -0.19 -17.83
C VAL A 183 14.97 -0.60 -16.99
N PHE A 184 16.07 0.13 -17.07
CA PHE A 184 17.26 -0.10 -16.23
C PHE A 184 16.95 0.06 -14.73
N ARG A 185 16.22 1.10 -14.32
CA ARG A 185 15.78 1.29 -12.93
C ARG A 185 14.89 0.13 -12.45
N ARG A 186 13.93 -0.33 -13.25
CA ARG A 186 13.09 -1.51 -12.92
C ARG A 186 13.93 -2.78 -12.78
N ALA A 187 14.87 -3.03 -13.69
CA ALA A 187 15.77 -4.18 -13.63
C ALA A 187 16.68 -4.13 -12.38
N VAL A 188 17.27 -2.98 -12.08
CA VAL A 188 18.10 -2.78 -10.88
C VAL A 188 17.29 -2.96 -9.60
N ILE A 189 16.06 -2.45 -9.52
CA ILE A 189 15.17 -2.68 -8.37
C ILE A 189 14.85 -4.17 -8.20
N ALA A 190 14.53 -4.88 -9.29
CA ALA A 190 14.28 -6.32 -9.25
C ALA A 190 15.51 -7.12 -8.79
N ILE A 191 16.71 -6.77 -9.31
CA ILE A 191 17.98 -7.41 -8.93
C ILE A 191 18.37 -7.08 -7.48
N LEU A 192 18.12 -5.86 -7.00
CA LEU A 192 18.32 -5.49 -5.60
C LEU A 192 17.33 -6.20 -4.66
N GLY A 193 16.08 -6.40 -5.10
CA GLY A 193 15.10 -7.23 -4.39
C GLY A 193 15.56 -8.69 -4.30
N ALA A 194 15.93 -9.30 -5.43
CA ALA A 194 16.43 -10.67 -5.49
C ALA A 194 17.72 -10.87 -4.67
N ASN A 195 18.67 -9.93 -4.73
CA ASN A 195 19.89 -10.00 -3.92
C ASN A 195 19.65 -9.71 -2.43
N ARG A 196 18.66 -8.88 -2.06
CA ARG A 196 18.22 -8.76 -0.66
C ARG A 196 17.62 -10.06 -0.15
N LEU A 197 16.74 -10.71 -0.91
CA LEU A 197 16.20 -12.03 -0.59
C LEU A 197 17.31 -13.09 -0.47
N ARG A 198 18.30 -13.07 -1.40
CA ARG A 198 19.46 -13.97 -1.37
C ARG A 198 20.42 -13.71 -0.21
N ALA A 199 20.55 -12.46 0.26
CA ALA A 199 21.35 -12.10 1.43
C ALA A 199 20.64 -12.46 2.73
N LEU A 200 19.32 -12.24 2.81
CA LEU A 200 18.49 -12.72 3.93
C LEU A 200 18.55 -14.25 4.05
N ALA A 201 18.56 -14.98 2.93
CA ALA A 201 18.75 -16.44 2.87
C ALA A 201 20.22 -16.90 2.97
N LYS A 202 21.16 -16.00 3.32
CA LYS A 202 22.59 -16.29 3.55
C LYS A 202 23.08 -15.89 4.93
N ASN A 203 22.39 -14.95 5.59
CA ASN A 203 22.80 -14.34 6.84
C ASN A 203 21.98 -14.87 8.04
N SER A 204 21.38 -16.05 7.91
CA SER A 204 20.57 -16.70 8.92
C SER A 204 21.01 -18.17 9.06
N CYS A 205 21.29 -18.62 10.28
CA CYS A 205 21.75 -19.98 10.55
C CYS A 205 20.62 -20.99 10.28
N THR A 206 20.56 -21.52 9.05
CA THR A 206 19.58 -22.53 8.62
C THR A 206 19.96 -23.90 9.17
N PHE A 207 19.12 -24.51 10.01
CA PHE A 207 19.23 -25.96 10.27
C PHE A 207 18.72 -26.75 9.06
N PHE A 208 17.48 -26.46 8.63
CA PHE A 208 16.97 -26.87 7.33
C PHE A 208 15.84 -25.93 6.87
N ILE A 209 15.45 -26.06 5.60
CA ILE A 209 14.32 -25.32 5.01
C ILE A 209 13.22 -26.33 4.69
N TRP A 210 12.12 -26.32 5.45
CA TRP A 210 10.93 -27.09 5.10
C TRP A 210 10.29 -26.50 3.85
N ARG A 211 10.13 -27.33 2.82
CA ARG A 211 9.45 -26.96 1.57
C ARG A 211 8.19 -27.80 1.44
N ASP A 212 7.06 -27.14 1.22
CA ASP A 212 5.86 -27.81 0.72
C ASP A 212 6.14 -28.42 -0.67
N GLY A 213 5.59 -29.59 -0.95
CA GLY A 213 5.77 -30.29 -2.22
C GLY A 213 5.18 -29.54 -3.42
N PHE A 214 4.27 -28.60 -3.19
CA PHE A 214 3.64 -27.80 -4.23
C PHE A 214 4.50 -26.63 -4.73
N ARG A 215 5.31 -26.94 -5.76
CA ARG A 215 5.90 -26.02 -6.77
C ARG A 215 6.38 -24.65 -6.25
N GLY A 216 7.63 -24.62 -5.79
CA GLY A 216 8.47 -23.40 -5.86
C GLY A 216 8.08 -22.24 -4.93
N SER A 217 7.34 -22.53 -3.85
CA SER A 217 7.08 -21.57 -2.78
C SER A 217 8.30 -21.37 -1.87
N THR A 218 8.35 -20.22 -1.18
CA THR A 218 9.38 -19.93 -0.16
C THR A 218 9.17 -20.85 1.05
N GLY A 219 10.10 -21.79 1.23
CA GLY A 219 10.08 -22.71 2.38
C GLY A 219 10.29 -22.01 3.72
N ILE A 220 9.83 -22.65 4.79
CA ILE A 220 10.00 -22.18 6.17
C ILE A 220 11.40 -22.57 6.63
N GLN A 221 12.21 -21.59 7.01
CA GLN A 221 13.51 -21.82 7.66
C GLN A 221 13.31 -22.26 9.11
N VAL A 222 13.98 -23.34 9.49
CA VAL A 222 14.24 -23.73 10.89
C VAL A 222 15.65 -23.26 11.25
N CYS A 223 15.85 -22.73 12.46
CA CYS A 223 17.14 -22.23 12.96
C CYS A 223 17.60 -23.02 14.18
N VAL A 224 18.92 -23.01 14.43
CA VAL A 224 19.56 -23.49 15.67
C VAL A 224 19.67 -22.32 16.67
N GLY A 225 19.61 -22.59 17.98
CA GLY A 225 19.93 -21.63 19.05
C GLY A 225 21.32 -21.88 19.65
N GLU A 226 21.91 -20.87 20.28
CA GLU A 226 23.27 -20.93 20.87
C GLU A 226 24.41 -21.50 19.97
N SER A 227 24.74 -20.84 18.85
CA SER A 227 26.11 -20.95 18.33
C SER A 227 27.02 -19.95 19.07
N ARG A 228 28.03 -20.44 19.81
CA ARG A 228 28.98 -19.60 20.55
C ARG A 228 29.99 -18.96 19.60
N GLY A 229 29.53 -17.89 18.94
CA GLY A 229 30.19 -17.01 17.98
C GLY A 229 31.64 -17.33 17.63
N ARG A 230 31.84 -18.07 16.53
CA ARG A 230 33.07 -18.02 15.74
C ARG A 230 32.74 -17.45 14.36
N HIS A 231 33.37 -16.34 14.01
CA HIS A 231 33.51 -15.97 12.59
C HIS A 231 34.52 -16.93 11.95
N VAL A 232 34.05 -18.10 11.52
CA VAL A 232 34.81 -18.97 10.64
C VAL A 232 34.68 -18.42 9.21
N SER A 233 35.80 -18.22 8.54
CA SER A 233 35.81 -17.86 7.12
C SER A 233 35.49 -19.09 6.27
N HIS A 234 34.58 -18.91 5.30
CA HIS A 234 34.14 -19.87 4.28
C HIS A 234 35.09 -21.04 3.95
N PHE A 235 34.47 -22.21 3.71
CA PHE A 235 34.93 -23.41 2.97
C PHE A 235 35.03 -24.76 3.73
N GLU A 236 34.75 -24.84 5.04
CA GLU A 236 34.71 -26.12 5.79
C GLU A 236 33.42 -26.32 6.63
N GLU A 237 32.30 -25.73 6.19
CA GLU A 237 31.13 -25.45 7.05
C GLU A 237 30.16 -26.64 7.27
N GLU A 238 29.91 -27.52 6.28
CA GLU A 238 28.86 -28.58 6.38
C GLU A 238 29.04 -29.55 7.56
N GLY A 239 30.27 -29.82 7.98
CA GLY A 239 30.56 -30.73 9.10
C GLY A 239 30.39 -30.08 10.48
N VAL A 240 30.49 -28.76 10.58
CA VAL A 240 30.41 -28.03 11.86
C VAL A 240 28.96 -27.72 12.22
N ASP A 241 28.17 -27.27 11.24
CA ASP A 241 26.73 -26.98 11.40
C ASP A 241 25.96 -28.21 11.91
N CYS A 242 26.35 -29.42 11.47
CA CYS A 242 25.74 -30.67 11.92
C CYS A 242 26.02 -31.00 13.39
N ILE A 243 27.17 -30.59 13.94
CA ILE A 243 27.53 -30.83 15.34
C ILE A 243 26.83 -29.81 16.23
N GLU A 244 26.88 -28.52 15.90
CA GLU A 244 26.19 -27.48 16.68
C GLU A 244 24.66 -27.72 16.71
N ALA A 245 24.07 -28.21 15.61
CA ALA A 245 22.66 -28.60 15.59
C ALA A 245 22.36 -29.88 16.42
N LEU A 246 23.28 -30.85 16.47
CA LEU A 246 23.13 -32.05 17.31
C LEU A 246 23.22 -31.69 18.80
N ASP A 247 24.19 -30.84 19.17
CA ASP A 247 24.37 -30.34 20.53
C ASP A 247 23.15 -29.52 20.98
N TRP A 248 22.56 -28.71 20.08
CA TRP A 248 21.31 -27.99 20.38
C TRP A 248 20.11 -28.93 20.55
N LEU A 249 19.91 -29.89 19.64
CA LEU A 249 18.82 -30.86 19.71
C LEU A 249 18.91 -31.83 20.90
N THR A 250 20.11 -32.04 21.43
CA THR A 250 20.36 -32.86 22.63
C THR A 250 20.55 -32.03 23.92
N SER A 251 20.39 -30.71 23.83
CA SER A 251 20.63 -29.78 24.95
C SER A 251 19.68 -30.01 26.12
N SER A 252 20.26 -30.33 27.29
CA SER A 252 19.53 -30.44 28.56
C SER A 252 18.93 -29.10 29.01
N ASN A 253 19.54 -27.97 28.62
CA ASN A 253 19.00 -26.62 28.87
C ASN A 253 17.74 -26.38 28.04
N LEU A 254 17.72 -26.78 26.76
CA LEU A 254 16.54 -26.70 25.90
C LEU A 254 15.42 -27.62 26.42
N CYS A 255 15.76 -28.85 26.78
CA CYS A 255 14.83 -29.82 27.36
C CYS A 255 14.16 -29.28 28.63
N THR A 256 14.94 -28.81 29.61
CA THR A 256 14.42 -28.26 30.87
C THR A 256 13.66 -26.95 30.68
N ALA A 257 14.03 -26.10 29.72
CA ALA A 257 13.27 -24.91 29.35
C ALA A 257 11.88 -25.26 28.77
N ILE A 258 11.80 -26.30 27.93
CA ILE A 258 10.52 -26.79 27.37
C ILE A 258 9.62 -27.37 28.47
N ILE A 259 10.15 -28.27 29.30
CA ILE A 259 9.40 -28.93 30.40
C ILE A 259 8.87 -27.88 31.39
N SER A 260 9.73 -26.98 31.86
CA SER A 260 9.34 -25.94 32.83
C SER A 260 8.29 -24.98 32.27
N SER A 261 8.38 -24.60 30.99
CA SER A 261 7.39 -23.74 30.31
C SER A 261 5.99 -24.36 30.22
N ILE A 262 5.87 -25.69 30.32
CA ILE A 262 4.64 -26.45 30.05
C ILE A 262 4.08 -27.14 31.30
N SER A 263 4.85 -27.19 32.38
CA SER A 263 4.46 -27.73 33.69
C SER A 263 3.05 -27.32 34.16
N GLU A 264 2.65 -26.05 34.02
CA GLU A 264 1.30 -25.58 34.38
C GLU A 264 0.18 -26.20 33.52
N LEU A 265 0.45 -26.49 32.24
CA LEU A 265 -0.50 -27.18 31.35
C LEU A 265 -0.54 -28.68 31.64
N GLU A 266 0.60 -29.30 31.96
CA GLU A 266 0.64 -30.70 32.43
C GLU A 266 -0.18 -30.89 33.70
N ASP A 267 -0.06 -29.97 34.65
CA ASP A 267 -0.80 -29.98 35.91
C ASP A 267 -2.32 -29.89 35.69
N VAL A 268 -2.77 -29.11 34.71
CA VAL A 268 -4.19 -29.01 34.31
C VAL A 268 -4.66 -30.26 33.56
N ILE A 269 -3.82 -30.84 32.70
CA ILE A 269 -4.13 -32.08 31.96
C ILE A 269 -4.15 -33.31 32.88
N SER A 270 -3.35 -33.30 33.95
CA SER A 270 -3.21 -34.40 34.92
C SER A 270 -4.33 -34.46 35.95
N LYS A 271 -4.93 -33.32 36.30
CA LYS A 271 -6.08 -33.20 37.24
C LYS A 271 -7.40 -33.57 36.54
N LYS A 272 -7.41 -34.75 35.93
CA LYS A 272 -8.37 -35.16 34.89
C LYS A 272 -9.65 -35.77 35.47
N ASP A 273 -10.31 -35.04 36.37
CA ASP A 273 -11.55 -35.47 37.02
C ASP A 273 -12.67 -35.68 35.99
N THR A 274 -13.03 -36.95 35.78
CA THR A 274 -13.85 -37.43 34.65
C THR A 274 -15.26 -36.83 34.58
N HIS A 275 -15.72 -36.17 35.65
CA HIS A 275 -17.06 -35.60 35.78
C HIS A 275 -17.10 -34.07 35.75
N THR A 276 -15.94 -33.40 35.73
CA THR A 276 -15.85 -31.92 35.74
C THR A 276 -15.11 -31.39 34.52
N TRP A 277 -15.84 -31.31 33.39
CA TRP A 277 -15.50 -30.49 32.21
C TRP A 277 -15.55 -28.97 32.52
N LEU A 278 -15.13 -28.55 33.72
CA LEU A 278 -15.33 -27.20 34.21
C LEU A 278 -14.33 -26.23 33.57
N SER A 279 -14.88 -25.27 32.83
CA SER A 279 -14.16 -24.13 32.25
C SER A 279 -13.05 -24.53 31.26
N GLY A 280 -13.42 -24.67 29.98
CA GLY A 280 -12.44 -24.68 28.88
C GLY A 280 -11.59 -23.40 28.84
N HIS A 281 -12.03 -22.29 29.46
CA HIS A 281 -11.20 -21.10 29.66
C HIS A 281 -9.98 -21.36 30.55
N SER A 282 -10.05 -22.29 31.52
CA SER A 282 -8.89 -22.65 32.34
C SER A 282 -7.78 -23.27 31.48
N LEU A 283 -8.10 -24.34 30.74
CA LEU A 283 -7.21 -25.02 29.79
C LEU A 283 -6.68 -24.06 28.71
N ILE A 284 -7.55 -23.22 28.13
CA ILE A 284 -7.14 -22.21 27.12
C ILE A 284 -6.21 -21.15 27.73
N SER A 285 -6.42 -20.74 28.98
CA SER A 285 -5.53 -19.79 29.66
C SER A 285 -4.18 -20.42 30.01
N ALA A 286 -4.17 -21.66 30.50
CA ALA A 286 -2.94 -22.42 30.74
C ALA A 286 -2.14 -22.62 29.44
N ALA A 287 -2.79 -23.05 28.36
CA ALA A 287 -2.15 -23.20 27.05
C ALA A 287 -1.60 -21.87 26.48
N ARG A 288 -2.32 -20.76 26.66
CA ARG A 288 -1.81 -19.41 26.27
C ARG A 288 -0.60 -18.99 27.09
N ASN A 289 -0.65 -19.18 28.41
CA ASN A 289 0.45 -18.82 29.31
C ASN A 289 1.69 -19.70 29.09
N CYS A 290 1.50 -21.01 28.90
CA CYS A 290 2.58 -21.94 28.57
C CYS A 290 3.17 -21.67 27.19
N PHE A 291 2.35 -21.33 26.19
CA PHE A 291 2.86 -20.91 24.88
C PHE A 291 3.64 -19.60 24.96
N ALA A 292 3.19 -18.60 25.73
CA ALA A 292 3.94 -17.38 25.97
C ALA A 292 5.30 -17.67 26.62
N LYS A 293 5.32 -18.40 27.75
CA LYS A 293 6.55 -18.81 28.43
C LYS A 293 7.50 -19.62 27.55
N LEU A 294 6.95 -20.56 26.76
CA LEU A 294 7.72 -21.35 25.79
C LEU A 294 8.36 -20.45 24.73
N MET A 295 7.61 -19.50 24.18
CA MET A 295 8.13 -18.54 23.20
C MET A 295 9.16 -17.59 23.84
N ASP A 296 8.93 -17.08 25.05
CA ASP A 296 9.87 -16.19 25.74
C ASP A 296 11.19 -16.91 26.08
N ASN A 297 11.12 -18.15 26.59
CA ASN A 297 12.31 -18.96 26.89
C ASN A 297 13.05 -19.39 25.62
N LEU A 298 12.34 -19.77 24.54
CA LEU A 298 12.97 -20.04 23.24
C LEU A 298 13.58 -18.77 22.63
N CYS A 299 12.94 -17.61 22.79
CA CYS A 299 13.51 -16.32 22.38
C CYS A 299 14.81 -16.04 23.14
N ILE A 300 14.89 -16.24 24.46
CA ILE A 300 16.14 -16.07 25.23
C ILE A 300 17.24 -17.03 24.73
N LEU A 301 16.90 -18.29 24.44
CA LEU A 301 17.83 -19.28 23.86
C LEU A 301 18.24 -18.97 22.41
N MET A 302 17.49 -18.13 21.69
CA MET A 302 17.77 -17.68 20.32
C MET A 302 18.39 -16.28 20.24
N GLU A 303 18.18 -15.40 21.23
CA GLU A 303 18.73 -14.03 21.24
C GLU A 303 20.24 -14.01 21.51
N THR A 304 20.80 -15.10 22.03
CA THR A 304 22.25 -15.37 22.02
C THR A 304 22.86 -15.33 20.60
N VAL A 305 22.06 -15.58 19.56
CA VAL A 305 22.45 -15.48 18.14
C VAL A 305 22.34 -14.03 17.62
N GLN A 306 21.66 -13.11 18.31
CA GLN A 306 21.59 -11.70 17.92
C GLN A 306 22.88 -10.93 18.27
N GLY A 307 23.86 -11.05 17.38
CA GLY A 307 25.00 -10.14 17.28
C GLY A 307 24.57 -8.69 17.02
N ASN A 308 24.22 -7.96 18.07
CA ASN A 308 24.14 -6.49 18.12
C ASN A 308 23.09 -5.82 17.19
N THR A 309 21.87 -6.36 17.13
CA THR A 309 20.72 -5.74 16.42
C THR A 309 20.40 -4.31 16.90
N GLY A 310 20.76 -3.97 18.14
CA GLY A 310 20.70 -2.62 18.70
C GLY A 310 21.55 -1.56 17.98
N ARG A 311 22.36 -1.92 16.98
CA ARG A 311 22.97 -0.97 16.04
C ARG A 311 22.72 -1.38 14.59
N CYS A 312 21.73 -0.76 13.97
CA CYS A 312 21.61 -0.65 12.51
C CYS A 312 22.71 0.27 11.93
N ARG A 313 23.98 -0.06 12.20
CA ARG A 313 25.14 0.58 11.58
C ARG A 313 25.27 -0.03 10.20
N ALA A 314 24.99 0.75 9.16
CA ALA A 314 25.07 0.26 7.79
C ALA A 314 26.48 -0.27 7.49
N TYR A 315 26.64 -1.59 7.46
CA TYR A 315 27.83 -2.26 6.95
C TYR A 315 27.87 -2.06 5.43
N LEU A 316 28.35 -0.88 5.03
CA LEU A 316 28.81 -0.59 3.69
C LEU A 316 30.12 -1.33 3.44
N GLU A 317 29.97 -2.65 3.29
CA GLU A 317 30.97 -3.57 2.78
C GLU A 317 31.62 -2.93 1.54
N ARG A 318 32.95 -2.76 1.60
CA ARG A 318 33.70 -2.11 0.53
C ARG A 318 33.56 -2.96 -0.74
N ASP A 319 33.23 -2.29 -1.83
CA ASP A 319 32.97 -2.87 -3.16
C ASP A 319 31.74 -3.77 -3.30
N SER A 320 30.86 -3.76 -2.29
CA SER A 320 29.47 -4.23 -2.43
C SER A 320 28.77 -3.64 -3.66
N LEU A 321 27.84 -4.39 -4.26
CA LEU A 321 27.10 -3.92 -5.44
C LEU A 321 26.33 -2.62 -5.17
N VAL A 322 25.86 -2.40 -3.93
CA VAL A 322 25.24 -1.13 -3.50
C VAL A 322 26.24 0.03 -3.60
N GLN A 323 27.47 -0.13 -3.12
CA GLN A 323 28.49 0.91 -3.23
C GLN A 323 28.95 1.13 -4.68
N ARG A 324 29.04 0.07 -5.50
CA ARG A 324 29.40 0.16 -6.93
C ARG A 324 28.29 0.83 -7.75
N LEU A 325 27.01 0.53 -7.46
CA LEU A 325 25.86 1.22 -8.06
C LEU A 325 25.73 2.66 -7.55
N ALA A 326 26.00 2.95 -6.28
CA ALA A 326 26.01 4.32 -5.76
C ALA A 326 27.11 5.18 -6.40
N ARG A 327 28.34 4.64 -6.54
CA ARG A 327 29.43 5.28 -7.31
C ARG A 327 29.04 5.47 -8.78
N GLY A 328 28.40 4.48 -9.41
CA GLY A 328 27.90 4.57 -10.78
C GLY A 328 26.80 5.63 -10.95
N LEU A 329 25.85 5.69 -10.02
CA LEU A 329 24.75 6.67 -10.01
C LEU A 329 25.28 8.08 -9.75
N HIS A 330 26.24 8.25 -8.83
CA HIS A 330 26.96 9.53 -8.66
C HIS A 330 27.69 9.95 -9.92
N ARG A 331 28.36 9.03 -10.63
CA ARG A 331 29.05 9.33 -11.90
C ARG A 331 28.08 9.75 -13.00
N VAL A 332 26.93 9.06 -13.12
CA VAL A 332 25.88 9.42 -14.09
C VAL A 332 25.18 10.73 -13.72
N ASN A 333 24.93 10.99 -12.44
CA ASN A 333 24.39 12.28 -12.00
C ASN A 333 25.40 13.42 -12.20
N ALA A 334 26.69 13.21 -11.94
CA ALA A 334 27.73 14.20 -12.23
C ALA A 334 27.79 14.51 -13.73
N GLN A 335 27.76 13.48 -14.59
CA GLN A 335 27.71 13.66 -16.05
C GLN A 335 26.40 14.32 -16.54
N ALA A 336 25.29 14.14 -15.82
CA ALA A 336 24.04 14.86 -16.09
C ALA A 336 24.15 16.35 -15.69
N LEU A 337 24.76 16.65 -14.53
CA LEU A 337 25.02 18.01 -14.08
C LEU A 337 26.01 18.75 -15.02
N GLU A 338 27.07 18.07 -15.46
CA GLU A 338 28.00 18.55 -16.50
C GLU A 338 27.28 18.83 -17.83
N ALA A 339 26.24 18.06 -18.16
CA ALA A 339 25.37 18.28 -19.31
C ALA A 339 24.23 19.30 -19.07
N GLY A 340 24.30 20.08 -17.98
CA GLY A 340 23.33 21.13 -17.65
C GLY A 340 21.98 20.63 -17.11
N LEU A 341 21.83 19.33 -16.86
CA LEU A 341 20.65 18.75 -16.23
C LEU A 341 20.77 18.87 -14.70
N TYR A 342 20.52 20.08 -14.21
CA TYR A 342 20.41 20.38 -12.78
C TYR A 342 19.44 19.44 -12.05
N ASP A 343 19.67 19.25 -10.75
CA ASP A 343 19.01 18.24 -9.93
C ASP A 343 17.50 18.16 -10.17
N SER A 344 17.03 16.92 -10.32
CA SER A 344 15.60 16.60 -10.40
C SER A 344 14.95 16.86 -9.05
N LEU A 345 14.62 18.13 -8.77
CA LEU A 345 13.73 18.53 -7.68
C LEU A 345 12.50 17.60 -7.64
N PRO A 346 11.97 17.27 -6.45
CA PRO A 346 10.76 16.47 -6.33
C PRO A 346 9.66 17.06 -7.22
N SER A 347 8.98 16.23 -8.01
CA SER A 347 7.99 16.68 -9.00
C SER A 347 6.90 17.58 -8.41
N ILE A 348 6.52 17.34 -7.14
CA ILE A 348 5.64 18.22 -6.36
C ILE A 348 6.17 19.67 -6.30
N ARG A 349 7.46 19.87 -6.03
CA ARG A 349 8.05 21.21 -5.88
C ARG A 349 8.06 21.95 -7.21
N ASN A 350 8.32 21.26 -8.32
CA ASN A 350 8.24 21.86 -9.65
C ASN A 350 6.80 22.22 -10.03
N ILE A 351 5.82 21.37 -9.67
CA ILE A 351 4.39 21.66 -9.83
C ILE A 351 3.97 22.89 -9.02
N VAL A 352 4.40 23.01 -7.76
CA VAL A 352 4.08 24.16 -6.89
C VAL A 352 4.71 25.45 -7.43
N ILE A 353 5.96 25.42 -7.89
CA ILE A 353 6.60 26.58 -8.54
C ILE A 353 5.84 26.97 -9.81
N LEU A 354 5.48 25.99 -10.66
CA LEU A 354 4.71 26.28 -11.89
C LEU A 354 3.32 26.89 -11.57
N GLN A 355 2.64 26.38 -10.54
CA GLN A 355 1.36 26.96 -10.07
C GLN A 355 1.53 28.41 -9.60
N GLN A 356 2.63 28.72 -8.92
CA GLN A 356 2.92 30.07 -8.44
C GLN A 356 3.27 31.04 -9.57
N GLU A 357 4.09 30.63 -10.54
CA GLU A 357 4.43 31.43 -11.72
C GLU A 357 3.21 31.67 -12.63
N ILE A 358 2.34 30.67 -12.83
CA ILE A 358 1.10 30.82 -13.60
C ILE A 358 0.14 31.79 -12.89
N PHE A 359 0.00 31.70 -11.56
CA PHE A 359 -0.82 32.64 -10.79
C PHE A 359 -0.29 34.07 -10.89
N GLU A 360 1.03 34.28 -10.77
CA GLU A 360 1.65 35.60 -10.97
C GLU A 360 1.49 36.12 -12.40
N PHE A 361 1.58 35.26 -13.41
CA PHE A 361 1.34 35.64 -14.80
C PHE A 361 -0.12 36.06 -15.04
N SER A 362 -1.10 35.27 -14.59
CA SER A 362 -2.52 35.60 -14.68
C SER A 362 -2.85 36.90 -13.92
N ARG A 363 -2.24 37.13 -12.75
CA ARG A 363 -2.40 38.37 -11.98
C ARG A 363 -1.90 39.61 -12.74
N ARG A 364 -0.75 39.50 -13.42
CA ARG A 364 -0.18 40.58 -14.25
C ARG A 364 -1.00 40.81 -15.52
N LEU A 365 -1.46 39.73 -16.17
CA LEU A 365 -2.30 39.81 -17.36
C LEU A 365 -3.62 40.52 -17.06
N HIS A 366 -4.29 40.15 -15.97
CA HIS A 366 -5.53 40.80 -15.56
C HIS A 366 -5.33 42.27 -15.16
N ALA A 367 -4.21 42.61 -14.50
CA ALA A 367 -3.90 44.02 -14.22
C ALA A 367 -3.72 44.83 -15.51
N ALA A 368 -2.98 44.31 -16.49
CA ALA A 368 -2.79 44.96 -17.80
C ALA A 368 -4.09 45.03 -18.62
N GLU A 369 -4.99 44.06 -18.48
CA GLU A 369 -6.32 44.06 -19.08
C GLU A 369 -7.22 45.16 -18.45
N VAL A 370 -7.22 45.29 -17.13
CA VAL A 370 -7.94 46.37 -16.41
C VAL A 370 -7.39 47.75 -16.78
N GLU A 371 -6.06 47.90 -16.85
CA GLU A 371 -5.43 49.14 -17.34
C GLU A 371 -5.81 49.43 -18.80
N SER A 372 -5.79 48.43 -19.68
CA SER A 372 -6.22 48.56 -21.08
C SER A 372 -7.68 48.99 -21.19
N CYS A 373 -8.60 48.36 -20.43
CA CYS A 373 -10.01 48.74 -20.42
C CYS A 373 -10.23 50.16 -19.87
N SER A 374 -9.48 50.57 -18.84
CA SER A 374 -9.51 51.93 -18.30
C SER A 374 -9.03 52.96 -19.32
N LEU A 375 -7.93 52.67 -20.04
CA LEU A 375 -7.43 53.53 -21.12
C LEU A 375 -8.40 53.59 -22.32
N HIS A 376 -9.06 52.49 -22.67
CA HIS A 376 -10.10 52.49 -23.70
C HIS A 376 -11.33 53.31 -23.30
N LEU A 377 -11.74 53.27 -22.02
CA LEU A 377 -12.81 54.12 -21.50
C LEU A 377 -12.44 55.60 -21.57
N GLN A 378 -11.25 55.98 -21.10
CA GLN A 378 -10.75 57.35 -21.21
C GLN A 378 -10.66 57.80 -22.67
N LEU A 379 -10.18 56.96 -23.59
CA LEU A 379 -10.14 57.27 -25.03
C LEU A 379 -11.54 57.47 -25.63
N ALA A 380 -12.57 56.78 -25.12
CA ALA A 380 -13.96 57.01 -25.51
C ALA A 380 -14.49 58.35 -24.98
N GLU A 381 -14.19 58.69 -23.72
CA GLU A 381 -14.52 59.99 -23.10
C GLU A 381 -13.85 61.15 -23.85
N TRP A 382 -12.55 61.07 -24.15
CA TRP A 382 -11.82 62.07 -24.94
C TRP A 382 -12.39 62.23 -26.35
N ARG A 383 -12.76 61.12 -27.02
CA ARG A 383 -13.43 61.17 -28.34
C ARG A 383 -14.80 61.83 -28.25
N TRP A 384 -15.58 61.56 -27.21
CA TRP A 384 -16.88 62.20 -27.00
C TRP A 384 -16.75 63.70 -26.73
N ALA A 385 -15.83 64.10 -25.85
CA ALA A 385 -15.54 65.50 -25.55
C ALA A 385 -15.03 66.26 -26.78
N PHE A 386 -14.17 65.65 -27.59
CA PHE A 386 -13.71 66.20 -28.86
C PHE A 386 -14.87 66.41 -29.84
N ASN A 387 -15.78 65.43 -29.97
CA ASN A 387 -16.95 65.54 -30.84
C ASN A 387 -17.92 66.66 -30.41
N GLU A 388 -18.11 66.89 -29.10
CA GLU A 388 -18.90 68.04 -28.62
C GLU A 388 -18.17 69.38 -28.80
N MET A 389 -16.84 69.43 -28.61
CA MET A 389 -16.06 70.61 -28.98
C MET A 389 -16.14 70.92 -30.47
N GLN A 390 -16.09 69.90 -31.35
CA GLN A 390 -16.24 70.07 -32.79
C GLN A 390 -17.63 70.61 -33.14
N LYS A 391 -18.71 70.05 -32.57
CA LYS A 391 -20.08 70.60 -32.72
C LYS A 391 -20.17 72.05 -32.22
N GLY A 392 -19.44 72.40 -31.16
CA GLY A 392 -19.30 73.77 -30.66
C GLY A 392 -18.62 74.70 -31.66
N ALA A 393 -17.48 74.26 -32.21
CA ALA A 393 -16.73 74.99 -33.23
C ALA A 393 -17.53 75.17 -34.54
N GLU A 394 -18.26 74.15 -34.99
CA GLU A 394 -19.15 74.23 -36.16
C GLU A 394 -20.32 75.21 -35.94
N LYS A 395 -20.87 75.28 -34.72
CA LYS A 395 -21.87 76.31 -34.35
C LYS A 395 -21.25 77.70 -34.35
N ALA A 396 -20.06 77.87 -33.75
CA ALA A 396 -19.35 79.15 -33.73
C ALA A 396 -18.99 79.63 -35.15
N TYR A 397 -18.54 78.73 -36.03
CA TYR A 397 -18.26 79.03 -37.43
C TYR A 397 -19.52 79.48 -38.18
N LYS A 398 -20.66 78.81 -37.99
CA LYS A 398 -21.95 79.22 -38.58
C LYS A 398 -22.40 80.59 -38.09
N LEU A 399 -22.25 80.89 -36.80
CA LEU A 399 -22.54 82.21 -36.23
C LEU A 399 -21.59 83.29 -36.77
N GLN A 400 -20.30 82.97 -36.95
CA GLN A 400 -19.34 83.88 -37.58
C GLN A 400 -19.68 84.14 -39.06
N GLN A 401 -20.12 83.13 -39.80
CA GLN A 401 -20.59 83.30 -41.18
C GLN A 401 -21.82 84.22 -41.24
N GLN A 402 -22.82 84.01 -40.37
CA GLN A 402 -23.99 84.89 -40.26
C GLN A 402 -23.62 86.32 -39.87
N LEU A 403 -22.62 86.52 -39.00
CA LEU A 403 -22.10 87.84 -38.65
C LEU A 403 -21.43 88.53 -39.85
N ASN A 404 -20.64 87.78 -40.64
CA ASN A 404 -20.02 88.28 -41.86
C ASN A 404 -21.07 88.62 -42.94
N GLU A 405 -22.12 87.81 -43.07
CA GLU A 405 -23.26 88.08 -43.96
C GLU A 405 -24.00 89.36 -43.56
N LEU A 406 -24.27 89.58 -42.27
CA LEU A 406 -24.85 90.82 -41.75
C LEU A 406 -23.94 92.05 -41.97
N GLN A 407 -22.61 91.89 -41.81
CA GLN A 407 -21.65 92.95 -42.16
C GLN A 407 -21.67 93.26 -43.65
N HIS A 408 -21.78 92.25 -44.52
CA HIS A 408 -21.88 92.45 -45.97
C HIS A 408 -23.19 93.17 -46.34
N VAL A 409 -24.33 92.79 -45.75
CA VAL A 409 -25.63 93.47 -45.97
C VAL A 409 -25.55 94.93 -45.55
N SER A 410 -25.00 95.22 -44.37
CA SER A 410 -24.77 96.59 -43.88
C SER A 410 -23.89 97.39 -44.83
N THR A 411 -22.79 96.79 -45.32
CA THR A 411 -21.89 97.42 -46.29
C THR A 411 -22.59 97.73 -47.62
N THR A 412 -23.44 96.83 -48.12
CA THR A 412 -24.25 97.10 -49.32
C THR A 412 -25.31 98.18 -49.12
N CYS A 413 -25.91 98.31 -47.94
CA CYS A 413 -26.81 99.43 -47.63
C CYS A 413 -26.07 100.77 -47.68
N PHE A 414 -24.86 100.84 -47.11
CA PHE A 414 -24.00 102.02 -47.21
C PHE A 414 -23.58 102.34 -48.65
N SER A 415 -23.31 101.34 -49.51
CA SER A 415 -23.03 101.61 -50.93
C SER A 415 -24.26 102.08 -51.72
N PHE A 416 -25.45 101.52 -51.46
CA PHE A 416 -26.69 101.99 -52.09
C PHE A 416 -27.03 103.44 -51.74
N GLN A 417 -26.79 103.85 -50.48
CA GLN A 417 -26.99 105.25 -50.07
C GLN A 417 -26.02 106.20 -50.78
N LYS A 418 -24.82 105.73 -51.18
CA LYS A 418 -23.85 106.52 -51.94
C LYS A 418 -24.20 106.61 -53.43
N ILE A 419 -24.57 105.49 -54.06
CA ILE A 419 -24.95 105.43 -55.49
C ILE A 419 -26.09 106.42 -55.80
N ASN A 420 -27.08 106.55 -54.90
CA ASN A 420 -28.17 107.53 -55.06
C ASN A 420 -27.72 109.00 -54.98
N GLN A 421 -26.53 109.31 -54.44
CA GLN A 421 -25.98 110.68 -54.47
C GLN A 421 -25.25 110.93 -55.80
N ASP A 422 -24.40 109.99 -56.22
CA ASP A 422 -23.63 110.09 -57.46
C ASP A 422 -24.56 110.25 -58.69
N ASN A 423 -25.67 109.49 -58.76
CA ASN A 423 -26.70 109.59 -59.80
C ASN A 423 -27.32 111.01 -59.94
N THR A 424 -27.52 111.72 -58.82
CA THR A 424 -28.11 113.07 -58.84
C THR A 424 -27.15 114.16 -59.33
N GLN A 425 -25.86 113.88 -59.37
CA GLN A 425 -24.86 114.74 -60.02
C GLN A 425 -24.75 114.44 -61.52
N GLU A 426 -24.81 113.16 -61.92
CA GLU A 426 -24.73 112.77 -63.32
C GLU A 426 -25.93 113.27 -64.15
N GLU A 427 -27.16 113.27 -63.60
CA GLU A 427 -28.31 113.92 -64.25
C GLU A 427 -28.15 115.44 -64.41
N LEU A 428 -27.45 116.11 -63.48
CA LEU A 428 -27.28 117.57 -63.50
C LEU A 428 -26.28 118.02 -64.57
N ASP A 429 -25.16 117.30 -64.71
CA ASP A 429 -24.17 117.58 -65.76
C ASP A 429 -24.73 117.28 -67.16
N ASN A 430 -25.53 116.21 -67.33
CA ASN A 430 -26.24 115.92 -68.59
C ASN A 430 -27.23 117.04 -68.96
N ALA A 431 -27.96 117.60 -67.99
CA ALA A 431 -28.86 118.73 -68.22
C ALA A 431 -28.10 120.01 -68.65
N LEU A 432 -26.95 120.28 -68.01
CA LEU A 432 -26.09 121.42 -68.35
C LEU A 432 -25.48 121.27 -69.76
N GLN A 433 -25.09 120.06 -70.16
CA GLN A 433 -24.54 119.79 -71.48
C GLN A 433 -25.59 119.98 -72.60
N CYS A 434 -26.83 119.51 -72.40
CA CYS A 434 -27.96 119.81 -73.29
C CYS A 434 -28.21 121.32 -73.48
N GLU A 435 -28.07 122.15 -72.44
CA GLU A 435 -28.24 123.61 -72.57
C GLU A 435 -27.13 124.25 -73.42
N GLN A 436 -25.90 123.72 -73.34
CA GLN A 436 -24.76 124.21 -74.14
C GLN A 436 -24.87 123.78 -75.61
N GLU A 437 -25.25 122.52 -75.87
CA GLU A 437 -25.50 122.02 -77.22
C GLU A 437 -26.66 122.76 -77.90
N ALA A 438 -27.74 123.08 -77.15
CA ALA A 438 -28.85 123.89 -77.66
C ALA A 438 -28.43 125.32 -78.07
N ARG A 439 -27.50 125.96 -77.35
CA ARG A 439 -26.96 127.28 -77.73
C ARG A 439 -26.10 127.22 -78.98
N LEU A 440 -25.29 126.16 -79.14
CA LEU A 440 -24.51 125.93 -80.36
C LEU A 440 -25.42 125.65 -81.56
N LEU A 441 -26.45 124.82 -81.38
CA LEU A 441 -27.48 124.53 -82.39
C LEU A 441 -28.24 125.79 -82.84
N LEU A 442 -28.53 126.75 -81.95
CA LEU A 442 -29.18 128.01 -82.34
C LEU A 442 -28.28 128.88 -83.24
N GLN A 443 -26.99 129.00 -82.94
CA GLN A 443 -26.05 129.70 -83.83
C GLN A 443 -25.87 128.95 -85.16
N GLU A 444 -25.78 127.62 -85.09
CA GLU A 444 -25.58 126.78 -86.25
C GLU A 444 -26.82 126.74 -87.16
N HIS A 445 -28.05 126.73 -86.63
CA HIS A 445 -29.27 126.86 -87.42
C HIS A 445 -29.38 128.22 -88.12
N GLN A 446 -28.93 129.31 -87.48
CA GLN A 446 -28.89 130.63 -88.12
C GLN A 446 -27.88 130.69 -89.28
N ARG A 447 -26.80 129.90 -89.22
CA ARG A 447 -25.83 129.70 -90.31
C ARG A 447 -26.37 128.74 -91.39
N GLN A 448 -26.98 127.63 -90.98
CA GLN A 448 -27.51 126.60 -91.87
C GLN A 448 -28.76 127.06 -92.62
N LEU A 449 -29.55 128.01 -92.12
CA LEU A 449 -30.64 128.62 -92.91
C LEU A 449 -30.12 129.39 -94.14
N GLN A 450 -28.88 129.89 -94.12
CA GLN A 450 -28.24 130.52 -95.29
C GLN A 450 -27.60 129.48 -96.23
N GLU A 451 -27.00 128.42 -95.68
CA GLU A 451 -26.36 127.34 -96.46
C GLU A 451 -27.39 126.39 -97.12
N LEU A 452 -28.44 125.99 -96.40
CA LEU A 452 -29.48 125.07 -96.91
C LEU A 452 -30.35 125.72 -98.00
N ASN A 453 -30.55 127.04 -97.97
CA ASN A 453 -31.19 127.77 -99.07
C ASN A 453 -30.45 127.61 -100.41
N ASN A 454 -29.15 127.29 -100.38
CA ASN A 454 -28.33 127.06 -101.56
C ASN A 454 -28.07 125.57 -101.85
N ARG A 455 -28.54 124.65 -100.99
CA ARG A 455 -28.14 123.23 -101.01
C ARG A 455 -29.25 122.22 -100.76
N LEU A 456 -30.51 122.65 -100.62
CA LEU A 456 -31.69 121.77 -100.60
C LEU A 456 -32.08 121.26 -102.02
N GLU A 457 -31.10 121.09 -102.91
CA GLU A 457 -31.27 120.63 -104.30
C GLU A 457 -30.63 119.24 -104.52
N SER A 458 -30.33 118.49 -103.45
CA SER A 458 -29.72 117.15 -103.53
C SER A 458 -30.13 116.21 -102.37
N HIS A 459 -31.05 115.30 -102.68
CA HIS A 459 -31.40 114.06 -101.96
C HIS A 459 -30.20 113.05 -101.94
N SER A 460 -30.11 111.95 -101.15
CA SER A 460 -30.86 111.36 -100.00
C SER A 460 -30.23 110.00 -99.56
N PHE A 461 -30.57 109.47 -98.36
CA PHE A 461 -30.60 108.03 -97.95
C PHE A 461 -29.24 107.25 -97.79
N THR A 462 -29.06 106.10 -97.09
CA THR A 462 -29.63 105.38 -95.88
C THR A 462 -28.77 104.13 -95.50
N ASP A 463 -29.17 103.36 -94.45
CA ASP A 463 -29.03 101.88 -94.23
C ASP A 463 -27.72 101.29 -93.62
N THR A 464 -27.65 100.32 -92.67
CA THR A 464 -28.36 99.07 -92.18
C THR A 464 -27.80 97.73 -92.73
N ASP A 465 -27.78 96.54 -92.09
CA ASP A 465 -28.38 95.92 -90.86
C ASP A 465 -27.25 95.23 -89.97
N ARG A 466 -27.09 93.96 -89.48
CA ARG A 466 -27.81 92.65 -89.52
C ARG A 466 -27.41 91.61 -88.41
N ASN A 467 -28.20 91.55 -87.32
CA ASN A 467 -28.76 90.36 -86.58
C ASN A 467 -27.98 89.04 -86.19
N GLN A 468 -28.54 88.37 -85.14
CA GLN A 468 -28.70 86.90 -84.90
C GLN A 468 -27.89 86.08 -83.84
N VAL A 469 -28.31 84.82 -83.60
CA VAL A 469 -28.37 84.05 -82.32
C VAL A 469 -28.17 82.53 -82.55
N PHE A 470 -27.72 81.70 -81.56
CA PHE A 470 -28.32 80.39 -81.15
C PHE A 470 -27.55 79.55 -80.08
N ASN A 471 -28.25 78.56 -79.49
CA ASN A 471 -27.80 77.49 -78.56
C ASN A 471 -27.18 76.29 -79.35
N VAL A 472 -26.71 75.13 -78.84
CA VAL A 472 -26.84 74.35 -77.56
C VAL A 472 -25.50 73.57 -77.35
N PRO A 473 -25.38 72.64 -76.37
CA PRO A 473 -25.07 71.26 -76.81
C PRO A 473 -25.81 70.13 -76.06
N LEU A 474 -26.16 69.07 -76.80
CA LEU A 474 -26.85 67.86 -76.32
C LEU A 474 -25.92 66.63 -76.41
N MET A 475 -25.11 66.37 -75.37
CA MET A 475 -24.26 65.15 -75.30
C MET A 475 -24.03 64.57 -73.89
N SER A 476 -24.15 65.37 -72.83
CA SER A 476 -23.86 64.92 -71.45
C SER A 476 -24.88 63.91 -70.88
N ALA A 477 -26.12 63.91 -71.36
CA ALA A 477 -27.21 63.11 -70.79
C ALA A 477 -27.10 61.59 -71.06
N SER A 478 -26.55 61.18 -72.21
CA SER A 478 -26.54 59.76 -72.62
C SER A 478 -25.69 58.89 -71.69
N ASN A 479 -24.48 59.35 -71.38
CA ASN A 479 -23.50 58.60 -70.59
C ASN A 479 -23.92 58.42 -69.11
N ALA A 480 -24.84 59.24 -68.61
CA ALA A 480 -25.36 59.14 -67.25
C ALA A 480 -26.32 57.94 -67.06
N MET A 481 -27.12 57.62 -68.08
CA MET A 481 -28.12 56.54 -67.99
C MET A 481 -27.50 55.13 -67.99
N GLU A 482 -26.42 54.90 -68.75
CA GLU A 482 -25.75 53.59 -68.77
C GLU A 482 -24.99 53.27 -67.47
N GLN A 483 -24.44 54.30 -66.80
CA GLN A 483 -23.79 54.15 -65.49
C GLN A 483 -24.77 53.69 -64.41
N LEU A 484 -26.03 54.12 -64.46
CA LEU A 484 -27.06 53.73 -63.49
C LEU A 484 -27.39 52.23 -63.60
N ARG A 485 -27.75 51.76 -64.81
CA ARG A 485 -28.17 50.37 -65.06
C ARG A 485 -27.14 49.32 -64.63
N ARG A 486 -25.84 49.65 -64.70
CA ARG A 486 -24.76 48.74 -64.26
C ARG A 486 -24.65 48.63 -62.74
N ARG A 487 -25.11 49.63 -61.98
CA ARG A 487 -25.12 49.58 -60.50
C ARG A 487 -26.32 48.80 -59.96
N ASP A 488 -27.50 48.95 -60.56
CA ASP A 488 -28.71 48.21 -60.16
C ASP A 488 -28.49 46.69 -60.23
N GLN A 489 -27.84 46.20 -61.29
CA GLN A 489 -27.51 44.78 -61.47
C GLN A 489 -26.55 44.23 -60.40
N VAL A 490 -25.66 45.06 -59.85
CA VAL A 490 -24.75 44.66 -58.76
C VAL A 490 -25.50 44.61 -57.43
N LEU A 491 -26.41 45.56 -57.18
CA LEU A 491 -27.26 45.56 -55.99
C LEU A 491 -28.16 44.31 -55.93
N ASP A 492 -28.79 43.92 -57.04
CA ASP A 492 -29.61 42.69 -57.12
C ASP A 492 -28.80 41.39 -57.06
N HIS A 493 -27.47 41.44 -57.15
CA HIS A 493 -26.59 40.30 -56.85
C HIS A 493 -26.24 40.27 -55.35
N GLN A 494 -25.81 41.41 -54.78
CA GLN A 494 -25.50 41.53 -53.36
C GLN A 494 -26.71 41.24 -52.46
N LYS A 495 -27.92 41.64 -52.88
CA LYS A 495 -29.17 41.39 -52.16
C LYS A 495 -29.58 39.91 -52.11
N ARG A 496 -29.11 39.08 -53.05
CA ARG A 496 -29.27 37.62 -52.98
C ARG A 496 -28.26 36.99 -52.02
N LEU A 497 -26.98 37.35 -52.14
CA LEU A 497 -25.93 36.91 -51.22
C LEU A 497 -26.25 37.24 -49.75
N LEU A 498 -26.81 38.41 -49.46
CA LEU A 498 -27.29 38.75 -48.12
C LEU A 498 -28.39 37.80 -47.63
N LYS A 499 -29.39 37.50 -48.47
CA LYS A 499 -30.47 36.57 -48.10
C LYS A 499 -29.96 35.14 -47.86
N ASP A 500 -29.01 34.69 -48.67
CA ASP A 500 -28.38 33.37 -48.49
C ASP A 500 -27.57 33.33 -47.17
N MET A 501 -26.89 34.43 -46.81
CA MET A 501 -26.22 34.58 -45.51
C MET A 501 -27.19 34.72 -44.32
N GLU A 502 -28.41 35.22 -44.52
CA GLU A 502 -29.45 35.30 -43.47
C GLU A 502 -30.11 33.94 -43.19
N GLN A 503 -30.16 33.04 -44.18
CA GLN A 503 -30.76 31.70 -44.02
C GLN A 503 -29.79 30.67 -43.44
N ASN A 504 -28.48 30.77 -43.74
CA ASN A 504 -27.44 29.92 -43.15
C ASN A 504 -27.47 29.83 -41.60
N PRO A 505 -27.55 30.93 -40.82
CA PRO A 505 -27.56 30.85 -39.36
C PRO A 505 -28.82 30.20 -38.78
N GLN A 506 -29.94 30.15 -39.53
CA GLN A 506 -31.13 29.40 -39.10
C GLN A 506 -30.90 27.89 -39.25
N GLN A 507 -30.39 27.45 -40.41
CA GLN A 507 -30.05 26.03 -40.64
C GLN A 507 -28.93 25.53 -39.71
N LEU A 508 -27.97 26.39 -39.37
CA LEU A 508 -26.94 26.10 -38.38
C LEU A 508 -27.48 26.05 -36.95
N TRP A 509 -28.56 26.78 -36.63
CA TRP A 509 -29.25 26.66 -35.34
C TRP A 509 -30.07 25.37 -35.24
N GLU A 510 -30.81 25.01 -36.28
CA GLU A 510 -31.58 23.76 -36.35
C GLU A 510 -30.65 22.54 -36.19
N THR A 511 -29.56 22.49 -36.96
CA THR A 511 -28.57 21.39 -36.87
C THR A 511 -27.77 21.38 -35.56
N LEU A 512 -27.54 22.54 -34.92
CA LEU A 512 -26.96 22.61 -33.57
C LEU A 512 -27.92 22.02 -32.53
N GLN A 513 -29.21 22.35 -32.61
CA GLN A 513 -30.24 21.88 -31.68
C GLN A 513 -30.50 20.37 -31.83
N GLU A 514 -30.48 19.84 -33.06
CA GLU A 514 -30.52 18.39 -33.32
C GLU A 514 -29.29 17.68 -32.71
N ALA A 515 -28.09 18.26 -32.86
CA ALA A 515 -26.88 17.70 -32.29
C ALA A 515 -26.87 17.75 -30.75
N GLU A 516 -27.39 18.82 -30.14
CA GLU A 516 -27.52 18.95 -28.69
C GLU A 516 -28.49 17.88 -28.12
N HIS A 517 -29.65 17.68 -28.75
CA HIS A 517 -30.59 16.62 -28.37
C HIS A 517 -29.98 15.22 -28.54
N ALA A 518 -29.18 14.98 -29.59
CA ALA A 518 -28.49 13.71 -29.80
C ALA A 518 -27.42 13.44 -28.73
N VAL A 519 -26.68 14.47 -28.30
CA VAL A 519 -25.72 14.38 -27.18
C VAL A 519 -26.43 14.12 -25.86
N GLN A 520 -27.53 14.82 -25.59
CA GLN A 520 -28.31 14.63 -24.36
C GLN A 520 -28.87 13.20 -24.26
N GLN A 521 -29.42 12.66 -25.36
CA GLN A 521 -29.90 11.27 -25.38
C GLN A 521 -28.76 10.26 -25.13
N GLY A 522 -27.57 10.52 -25.67
CA GLY A 522 -26.38 9.70 -25.43
C GLY A 522 -25.84 9.77 -23.99
N GLU A 523 -26.14 10.84 -23.24
CA GLU A 523 -25.84 10.94 -21.81
C GLU A 523 -26.86 10.14 -20.97
N GLU A 524 -28.15 10.18 -21.32
CA GLU A 524 -29.19 9.34 -20.69
C GLU A 524 -28.91 7.83 -20.88
N ASP A 525 -28.58 7.41 -22.11
CA ASP A 525 -28.22 6.01 -22.41
C ASP A 525 -26.98 5.56 -21.63
N LYS A 526 -25.98 6.44 -21.49
CA LYS A 526 -24.77 6.22 -20.69
C LYS A 526 -25.11 6.08 -19.20
N GLU A 527 -26.02 6.89 -18.66
CA GLU A 527 -26.46 6.75 -17.26
C GLU A 527 -27.29 5.48 -17.04
N LEU A 528 -28.15 5.10 -17.98
CA LEU A 528 -28.86 3.81 -17.97
C LEU A 528 -27.89 2.63 -17.94
N ILE A 529 -26.84 2.62 -18.77
CA ILE A 529 -25.79 1.59 -18.77
C ILE A 529 -25.07 1.57 -17.42
N ILE A 530 -24.67 2.72 -16.88
CA ILE A 530 -24.01 2.81 -15.57
C ILE A 530 -24.90 2.24 -14.45
N ASN A 531 -26.19 2.55 -14.47
CA ASN A 531 -27.13 2.06 -13.46
C ASN A 531 -27.45 0.57 -13.62
N HIS A 532 -27.47 0.05 -14.85
CA HIS A 532 -27.54 -1.40 -15.09
C HIS A 532 -26.29 -2.13 -14.59
N MET A 533 -25.09 -1.60 -14.85
CA MET A 533 -23.84 -2.19 -14.34
C MET A 533 -23.77 -2.18 -12.80
N LYS A 534 -24.22 -1.10 -12.14
CA LYS A 534 -24.37 -1.07 -10.67
C LYS A 534 -25.35 -2.13 -10.17
N ALA A 535 -26.48 -2.35 -10.85
CA ALA A 535 -27.45 -3.36 -10.47
C ALA A 535 -26.92 -4.80 -10.62
N VAL A 536 -26.15 -5.06 -11.68
CA VAL A 536 -25.46 -6.36 -11.89
C VAL A 536 -24.39 -6.59 -10.81
N ASP A 537 -23.56 -5.60 -10.49
CA ASP A 537 -22.56 -5.70 -9.42
C ASP A 537 -23.22 -5.89 -8.04
N ALA A 538 -24.31 -5.16 -7.74
CA ALA A 538 -25.09 -5.37 -6.52
C ALA A 538 -25.66 -6.80 -6.43
N ALA A 539 -26.19 -7.35 -7.52
CA ALA A 539 -26.68 -8.73 -7.55
C ALA A 539 -25.55 -9.76 -7.36
N LEU A 540 -24.38 -9.55 -7.98
CA LEU A 540 -23.21 -10.42 -7.81
C LEU A 540 -22.64 -10.40 -6.39
N ASN A 541 -22.70 -9.25 -5.70
CA ASN A 541 -22.27 -9.11 -4.31
C ASN A 541 -23.29 -9.65 -3.28
N VAL A 542 -24.50 -10.05 -3.70
CA VAL A 542 -25.48 -10.79 -2.87
C VAL A 542 -25.37 -12.32 -3.06
N VAL A 543 -24.63 -12.78 -4.08
CA VAL A 543 -24.40 -14.21 -4.40
C VAL A 543 -23.00 -14.69 -3.92
N ARG A 544 -22.29 -13.85 -3.15
CA ARG A 544 -20.98 -14.14 -2.53
C ARG A 544 -21.06 -14.20 -1.01
#